data_AF-A0A7C9PVT9-F1
#
_entry.id   AF-A0A7C9PVT9-F1
#
_cell.length_a   1.000
_cell.length_b   1.000
_cell.length_c   1.000
_cell.angle_alpha   90.00
_cell.angle_beta   90.00
_cell.angle_gamma   90.00
#
_symmetry.space_group_name_H-M   'P 1'
#
loop_
_entity.id
_entity.type
_entity.pdbx_description
1 polymer ?
#
loop_
_entity_poly.entity_id
_entity_poly.type
_entity_poly.pdbx_seq_one_letter_code
_entity_poly.pdbx_strand_id
1 'polypeptide(L)'
;MSDNNSKVNYEKLQRLLADGEWEKADIETRTILLEIVKRRQWMRKQDIKKLPGLDLVTCDRLWFQYSKGHFGFGVQAKILAEQKNFEDFAQAIGWSVKNEIGGRGAWDSVDRIYRQEKTPYDLTAPKGHLPLTFKLGGGKSTSKPYTDDTDSDMGFSSIGGYYDKWSKNSFFGPKMVEFFLEYFCQNEDI
;
A
#
# COMPACT_ATOMS: atom_id res chain seq x y z
N MET A 1 -30.30 -8.78 -11.02
CA MET A 1 -29.84 -7.39 -10.93
C MET A 1 -30.03 -6.96 -9.48
N SER A 2 -28.94 -6.82 -8.74
CA SER A 2 -28.97 -6.31 -7.36
C SER A 2 -27.90 -5.24 -7.27
N ASP A 3 -28.24 -4.06 -7.77
CA ASP A 3 -27.51 -2.83 -7.52
C ASP A 3 -27.74 -2.45 -6.06
N ASN A 4 -26.97 -3.07 -5.17
CA ASN A 4 -26.67 -2.46 -3.87
C ASN A 4 -25.65 -1.36 -4.14
N ASN A 5 -26.10 -0.27 -4.77
CA ASN A 5 -25.36 0.97 -4.85
C ASN A 5 -25.41 1.65 -3.48
N SER A 6 -24.75 1.05 -2.49
CA SER A 6 -24.39 1.76 -1.28
C SER A 6 -23.38 2.83 -1.70
N LYS A 7 -23.87 4.04 -1.96
CA LYS A 7 -23.04 5.20 -2.29
C LYS A 7 -21.93 5.29 -1.24
N VAL A 8 -20.68 5.11 -1.66
CA VAL A 8 -19.52 5.24 -0.78
C VAL A 8 -19.51 6.67 -0.24
N ASN A 9 -19.37 6.82 1.09
CA ASN A 9 -19.33 8.14 1.72
C ASN A 9 -17.88 8.60 1.87
N TYR A 10 -17.52 9.67 1.16
CA TYR A 10 -16.19 10.30 1.20
C TYR A 10 -16.12 11.54 2.10
N GLU A 11 -17.22 11.97 2.72
CA GLU A 11 -17.27 13.20 3.53
C GLU A 11 -16.25 13.21 4.65
N LYS A 12 -16.06 12.06 5.30
CA LYS A 12 -15.06 11.91 6.36
C LYS A 12 -13.64 12.07 5.82
N LEU A 13 -13.32 11.43 4.70
CA LEU A 13 -12.03 11.58 4.03
C LEU A 13 -11.80 13.05 3.62
N GLN A 14 -12.80 13.66 2.99
CA GLN A 14 -12.76 15.05 2.58
C GLN A 14 -12.47 16.00 3.75
N ARG A 15 -13.18 15.82 4.88
CA ARG A 15 -12.98 16.64 6.08
C ARG A 15 -11.58 16.47 6.66
N LEU A 16 -11.11 15.23 6.80
CA LEU A 16 -9.77 14.95 7.33
C LEU A 16 -8.68 15.58 6.45
N LEU A 17 -8.83 15.52 5.13
CA LEU A 17 -7.90 16.16 4.20
C LEU A 17 -7.96 17.69 4.27
N ALA A 18 -9.16 18.27 4.39
CA ALA A 18 -9.34 19.71 4.56
C ALA A 18 -8.71 20.24 5.86
N ASP A 19 -8.80 19.46 6.94
CA ASP A 19 -8.25 19.79 8.25
C ASP A 19 -6.72 19.51 8.33
N GLY A 20 -6.11 18.95 7.28
CA GLY A 20 -4.68 18.59 7.26
C GLY A 20 -4.33 17.39 8.15
N GLU A 21 -5.32 16.57 8.49
CA GLU A 21 -5.19 15.38 9.34
C GLU A 21 -4.75 14.17 8.47
N TRP A 22 -3.57 14.28 7.87
CA TRP A 22 -3.09 13.37 6.81
C TRP A 22 -3.00 11.90 7.24
N GLU A 23 -2.60 11.62 8.49
CA GLU A 23 -2.55 10.25 9.03
C GLU A 23 -3.95 9.62 9.10
N LYS A 24 -4.91 10.37 9.63
CA LYS A 24 -6.30 9.91 9.72
C LYS A 24 -6.90 9.75 8.33
N ALA A 25 -6.56 10.63 7.39
CA ALA A 25 -6.99 10.53 5.99
C ALA A 25 -6.42 9.28 5.31
N ASP A 26 -5.16 8.91 5.58
CA ASP A 26 -4.54 7.67 5.07
C ASP A 26 -5.29 6.42 5.58
N ILE A 27 -5.58 6.38 6.89
CA ILE A 27 -6.35 5.32 7.53
C ILE A 27 -7.77 5.23 6.94
N GLU A 28 -8.43 6.38 6.75
CA GLU A 28 -9.78 6.44 6.19
C GLU A 28 -9.80 5.98 4.73
N THR A 29 -8.82 6.40 3.92
CA THR A 29 -8.68 5.95 2.52
C THR A 29 -8.58 4.43 2.46
N ARG A 30 -7.73 3.83 3.30
CA ARG A 30 -7.61 2.37 3.38
C ARG A 30 -8.92 1.71 3.84
N THR A 31 -9.62 2.31 4.79
CA THR A 31 -10.92 1.81 5.27
C THR A 31 -11.93 1.76 4.13
N ILE A 32 -12.11 2.87 3.40
CA ILE A 32 -13.02 2.97 2.26
C ILE A 32 -12.70 1.91 1.20
N LEU A 33 -11.44 1.80 0.77
CA LEU A 33 -11.05 0.85 -0.27
C LEU A 33 -11.27 -0.60 0.17
N LEU A 34 -11.02 -0.92 1.44
CA LEU A 34 -11.29 -2.26 1.99
C LEU A 34 -12.79 -2.55 2.07
N GLU A 35 -13.62 -1.58 2.43
CA GLU A 35 -15.08 -1.74 2.51
C GLU A 35 -15.70 -2.03 1.15
N ILE A 36 -15.27 -1.31 0.10
CA ILE A 36 -15.70 -1.53 -1.29
C ILE A 36 -15.50 -2.99 -1.70
N VAL A 37 -14.35 -3.56 -1.40
CA VAL A 37 -14.01 -4.97 -1.72
C VAL A 37 -14.43 -5.97 -0.64
N LYS A 38 -15.18 -5.53 0.38
CA LYS A 38 -15.69 -6.35 1.50
C LYS A 38 -14.58 -7.08 2.26
N ARG A 39 -13.45 -6.41 2.50
CA ARG A 39 -12.29 -6.88 3.27
C ARG A 39 -12.16 -6.06 4.54
N ARG A 40 -11.44 -6.61 5.54
CA ARG A 40 -11.26 -5.97 6.85
C ARG A 40 -9.83 -5.55 7.17
N GLN A 41 -8.83 -6.09 6.47
CA GLN A 41 -7.42 -5.92 6.87
C GLN A 41 -6.50 -5.60 5.70
N TRP A 42 -6.61 -6.32 4.58
CA TRP A 42 -5.72 -6.17 3.44
C TRP A 42 -6.38 -6.66 2.16
N MET A 43 -5.94 -6.20 1.01
CA MET A 43 -6.45 -6.59 -0.31
C MET A 43 -5.60 -7.68 -0.94
N ARG A 44 -6.26 -8.62 -1.63
CA ARG A 44 -5.63 -9.57 -2.53
C ARG A 44 -5.57 -8.97 -3.92
N LYS A 45 -4.73 -9.53 -4.79
CA LYS A 45 -4.72 -9.19 -6.24
C LYS A 45 -6.12 -9.25 -6.88
N GLN A 46 -6.95 -10.22 -6.46
CA GLN A 46 -8.31 -10.40 -6.96
C GLN A 46 -9.29 -9.34 -6.44
N ASP A 47 -9.01 -8.74 -5.28
CA ASP A 47 -9.85 -7.72 -4.67
C ASP A 47 -9.62 -6.38 -5.39
N ILE A 48 -8.36 -6.05 -5.71
CA ILE A 48 -8.00 -4.84 -6.46
C ILE A 48 -8.74 -4.77 -7.80
N LYS A 49 -8.85 -5.89 -8.52
CA LYS A 49 -9.59 -5.97 -9.80
C LYS A 49 -11.09 -5.70 -9.70
N LYS A 50 -11.65 -5.64 -8.49
CA LYS A 50 -13.07 -5.36 -8.22
C LYS A 50 -13.32 -3.94 -7.77
N LEU A 51 -12.27 -3.13 -7.58
CA LEU A 51 -12.41 -1.73 -7.19
C LEU A 51 -13.05 -0.95 -8.35
N PRO A 52 -14.18 -0.26 -8.14
CA PRO A 52 -14.72 0.62 -9.17
C PRO A 52 -13.76 1.77 -9.44
N GLY A 53 -13.44 2.01 -10.72
CA GLY A 53 -12.52 3.07 -11.12
C GLY A 53 -12.94 4.45 -10.60
N LEU A 54 -14.24 4.76 -10.65
CA LEU A 54 -14.78 6.03 -10.15
C LEU A 54 -14.46 6.27 -8.66
N ASP A 55 -14.52 5.23 -7.83
CA ASP A 55 -14.25 5.35 -6.40
C ASP A 55 -12.75 5.61 -6.15
N LEU A 56 -11.87 4.96 -6.93
CA LEU A 56 -10.43 5.19 -6.88
C LEU A 56 -10.05 6.60 -7.31
N VAL A 57 -10.61 7.05 -8.43
CA VAL A 57 -10.43 8.40 -8.97
C VAL A 57 -10.97 9.44 -7.99
N THR A 58 -12.07 9.17 -7.30
CA THR A 58 -12.63 10.07 -6.29
C THR A 58 -11.68 10.23 -5.10
N CYS A 59 -11.16 9.14 -4.54
CA CYS A 59 -10.14 9.19 -3.49
C CYS A 59 -8.90 9.98 -3.95
N ASP A 60 -8.38 9.66 -5.14
CA ASP A 60 -7.20 10.32 -5.70
C ASP A 60 -7.40 11.83 -5.89
N ARG A 61 -8.54 12.25 -6.45
CA ARG A 61 -8.87 13.67 -6.65
C ARG A 61 -8.95 14.44 -5.33
N LEU A 62 -9.51 13.84 -4.28
CA LEU A 62 -9.52 14.45 -2.95
C LEU A 62 -8.09 14.67 -2.44
N TRP A 63 -7.25 13.63 -2.48
CA TRP A 63 -5.85 13.74 -2.09
C TRP A 63 -5.12 14.81 -2.88
N PHE A 64 -5.26 14.81 -4.20
CA PHE A 64 -4.63 15.77 -5.09
C PHE A 64 -5.07 17.21 -4.78
N GLN A 65 -6.38 17.44 -4.61
CA GLN A 65 -6.91 18.79 -4.39
C GLN A 65 -6.44 19.38 -3.06
N TYR A 66 -6.62 18.66 -1.94
CA TYR A 66 -6.30 19.19 -0.61
C TYR A 66 -4.79 19.28 -0.36
N SER A 67 -4.00 18.43 -1.02
CA SER A 67 -2.52 18.50 -0.97
C SER A 67 -1.92 19.46 -1.98
N LYS A 68 -2.72 20.16 -2.79
CA LYS A 68 -2.26 21.04 -3.89
C LYS A 68 -1.36 20.33 -4.90
N GLY A 69 -1.71 19.08 -5.23
CA GLY A 69 -1.03 18.23 -6.19
C GLY A 69 0.21 17.52 -5.65
N HIS A 70 0.36 17.47 -4.32
CA HIS A 70 1.52 16.88 -3.66
C HIS A 70 1.36 15.37 -3.38
N PHE A 71 0.14 14.92 -3.10
CA PHE A 71 -0.21 13.54 -2.74
C PHE A 71 -1.29 12.97 -3.66
N GLY A 72 -1.35 11.64 -3.75
CA GLY A 72 -2.29 10.91 -4.60
C GLY A 72 -1.67 9.66 -5.24
N PHE A 73 -2.51 8.70 -5.63
CA PHE A 73 -2.14 7.53 -6.42
C PHE A 73 -1.66 7.94 -7.83
N GLY A 74 -2.31 8.91 -8.47
CA GLY A 74 -1.86 9.42 -9.77
C GLY A 74 -0.49 10.10 -9.69
N VAL A 75 -0.20 10.76 -8.56
CA VAL A 75 1.13 11.33 -8.28
C VAL A 75 2.16 10.22 -8.12
N GLN A 76 1.86 9.16 -7.38
CA GLN A 76 2.73 7.99 -7.23
C GLN A 76 2.98 7.30 -8.56
N ALA A 77 1.94 7.09 -9.37
CA ALA A 77 2.06 6.44 -10.66
C ALA A 77 2.99 7.21 -11.62
N LYS A 78 2.89 8.55 -11.64
CA LYS A 78 3.80 9.40 -12.43
C LYS A 78 5.24 9.27 -11.96
N ILE A 79 5.48 9.34 -10.64
CA ILE A 79 6.84 9.19 -10.09
C ILE A 79 7.41 7.80 -10.40
N LEU A 80 6.59 6.74 -10.25
CA LEU A 80 6.99 5.36 -10.55
C LEU A 80 7.40 5.20 -12.03
N ALA A 81 6.64 5.80 -12.95
CA ALA A 81 6.95 5.76 -14.38
C ALA A 81 8.26 6.49 -14.76
N GLU A 82 8.70 7.44 -13.94
CA GLU A 82 9.96 8.18 -14.14
C GLU A 82 11.18 7.45 -13.56
N GLN A 83 10.98 6.43 -12.70
CA GLN A 83 12.07 5.70 -12.05
C GLN A 83 12.48 4.44 -12.82
N LYS A 84 13.74 4.02 -12.61
CA LYS A 84 14.30 2.82 -13.26
C LYS A 84 13.90 1.51 -12.56
N ASN A 85 13.67 1.58 -11.26
CA ASN A 85 13.33 0.45 -10.41
C ASN A 85 12.48 0.93 -9.22
N PHE A 86 11.93 -0.02 -8.46
CA PHE A 86 11.04 0.27 -7.34
C PHE A 86 11.79 0.91 -6.16
N GLU A 87 13.07 0.60 -5.97
CA GLU A 87 13.90 1.15 -4.90
C GLU A 87 14.09 2.66 -5.06
N ASP A 88 14.38 3.11 -6.28
CA ASP A 88 14.48 4.53 -6.66
C ASP A 88 13.14 5.23 -6.44
N PHE A 89 12.03 4.57 -6.78
CA PHE A 89 10.67 5.07 -6.52
C PHE A 89 10.42 5.23 -5.02
N ALA A 90 10.67 4.18 -4.24
CA ALA A 90 10.49 4.20 -2.80
C ALA A 90 11.37 5.26 -2.14
N GLN A 91 12.58 5.50 -2.65
CA GLN A 91 13.42 6.60 -2.18
C GLN A 91 12.83 7.97 -2.54
N ALA A 92 12.38 8.16 -3.79
CA ALA A 92 11.83 9.42 -4.27
C ALA A 92 10.60 9.89 -3.48
N ILE A 93 9.73 8.95 -3.10
CA ILE A 93 8.53 9.25 -2.30
C ILE A 93 8.73 9.08 -0.79
N GLY A 94 9.95 8.80 -0.33
CA GLY A 94 10.28 8.71 1.10
C GLY A 94 9.79 7.45 1.82
N TRP A 95 9.55 6.35 1.09
CA TRP A 95 9.24 5.02 1.65
C TRP A 95 10.48 4.16 1.91
N SER A 96 11.67 4.60 1.48
CA SER A 96 12.92 3.88 1.74
C SER A 96 13.33 3.93 3.22
N VAL A 97 13.81 2.81 3.75
CA VAL A 97 14.43 2.75 5.08
C VAL A 97 15.95 2.90 4.93
N LYS A 98 16.52 3.99 5.45
CA LYS A 98 17.97 4.05 5.69
C LYS A 98 18.28 3.15 6.88
N ASN A 99 18.99 2.05 6.64
CA ASN A 99 19.61 1.29 7.72
C ASN A 99 20.76 2.12 8.28
N GLU A 100 20.54 2.86 9.36
CA GLU A 100 21.61 3.57 10.09
C GLU A 100 22.55 2.61 10.83
N ILE A 101 22.18 1.33 10.94
CA ILE A 101 23.00 0.28 11.56
C ILE A 101 23.70 -0.48 10.44
N GLY A 102 24.96 -0.10 10.17
CA GLY A 102 25.91 -0.83 9.31
C GLY A 102 26.32 -2.17 9.90
N GLY A 103 25.36 -3.07 10.16
CA GLY A 103 25.58 -4.36 10.80
C GLY A 103 25.02 -5.50 9.96
N ARG A 104 25.94 -6.24 9.31
CA ARG A 104 25.80 -7.59 8.73
C ARG A 104 24.41 -7.97 8.22
N GLY A 105 24.23 -7.77 6.92
CA GLY A 105 23.18 -8.41 6.15
C GLY A 105 22.48 -7.43 5.24
N ALA A 106 23.11 -7.15 4.09
CA ALA A 106 22.43 -6.61 2.92
C ALA A 106 21.49 -7.68 2.31
N TRP A 107 20.55 -8.17 3.12
CA TRP A 107 19.52 -9.12 2.71
C TRP A 107 18.17 -8.43 2.90
N ASP A 108 17.54 -8.09 1.78
CA ASP A 108 16.23 -7.46 1.61
C ASP A 108 16.07 -6.01 2.10
N SER A 109 16.70 -5.08 1.38
CA SER A 109 16.30 -3.66 1.34
C SER A 109 14.89 -3.45 0.77
N VAL A 110 14.39 -4.40 -0.04
CA VAL A 110 13.10 -4.31 -0.72
C VAL A 110 11.93 -4.69 0.19
N ASP A 111 12.15 -5.60 1.14
CA ASP A 111 11.12 -6.13 2.03
C ASP A 111 10.99 -5.34 3.35
N ARG A 112 11.67 -4.18 3.47
CA ARG A 112 11.69 -3.34 4.68
C ARG A 112 10.83 -2.09 4.63
N ILE A 113 9.90 -1.97 3.69
CA ILE A 113 8.92 -0.85 3.66
C ILE A 113 8.02 -0.85 4.93
N TYR A 114 8.05 -1.92 5.74
CA TYR A 114 7.00 -2.22 6.71
C TYR A 114 6.98 -1.48 8.04
N ARG A 115 7.93 -0.63 8.40
CA ARG A 115 7.89 -0.05 9.76
C ARG A 115 8.71 1.21 9.93
N GLN A 116 8.22 2.33 9.43
CA GLN A 116 8.66 3.61 9.96
C GLN A 116 7.73 4.03 11.11
N GLU A 117 8.29 4.14 12.31
CA GLU A 117 7.70 4.86 13.44
C GLU A 117 7.75 6.39 13.24
N LYS A 118 8.30 6.85 12.11
CA LYS A 118 8.52 8.26 11.75
C LYS A 118 8.13 8.56 10.29
N THR A 119 7.00 8.03 9.84
CA THR A 119 6.44 8.42 8.54
C THR A 119 5.87 9.84 8.68
N PRO A 120 6.41 10.86 7.99
CA PRO A 120 5.89 12.22 8.10
C PRO A 120 4.49 12.30 7.49
N TYR A 121 3.50 12.60 8.33
CA TYR A 121 2.12 12.81 7.93
C TYR A 121 1.81 14.30 7.85
N ASP A 122 2.61 15.01 7.04
CA ASP A 122 2.45 16.44 6.76
C ASP A 122 3.01 16.79 5.37
N LEU A 123 2.85 18.06 4.96
CA LEU A 123 3.31 18.54 3.65
C LEU A 123 4.84 18.68 3.53
N THR A 124 5.61 18.46 4.60
CA THR A 124 7.08 18.37 4.53
C THR A 124 7.53 17.01 3.97
N ALA A 125 6.64 16.02 3.94
CA ALA A 125 6.90 14.74 3.31
C ALA A 125 7.17 14.89 1.80
N PRO A 126 7.95 13.98 1.18
CA PRO A 126 8.19 14.02 -0.26
C PRO A 126 6.90 13.92 -1.09
N LYS A 127 6.96 14.42 -2.33
CA LYS A 127 5.83 14.31 -3.27
C LYS A 127 5.50 12.83 -3.50
N GLY A 128 4.21 12.49 -3.49
CA GLY A 128 3.71 11.12 -3.65
C GLY A 128 3.83 10.25 -2.39
N HIS A 129 4.27 10.79 -1.25
CA HIS A 129 4.44 10.02 -0.02
C HIS A 129 3.13 9.39 0.48
N LEU A 130 2.01 10.09 0.32
CA LEU A 130 0.67 9.64 0.70
C LEU A 130 -0.24 9.51 -0.53
N PRO A 131 -1.26 8.63 -0.49
CA PRO A 131 -1.56 7.65 0.56
C PRO A 131 -0.55 6.50 0.60
N LEU A 132 -0.43 5.79 1.72
CA LEU A 132 0.51 4.67 1.87
C LEU A 132 -0.01 3.39 1.19
N THR A 133 0.10 3.35 -0.14
CA THR A 133 -0.41 2.27 -1.00
C THR A 133 0.08 0.89 -0.56
N PHE A 134 1.32 0.78 -0.06
CA PHE A 134 1.87 -0.49 0.42
C PHE A 134 1.08 -1.08 1.62
N LYS A 135 0.38 -0.26 2.42
CA LYS A 135 -0.47 -0.71 3.54
C LYS A 135 -1.79 -1.34 3.08
N LEU A 136 -2.13 -1.26 1.79
CA LEU A 136 -3.33 -1.89 1.23
C LEU A 136 -3.17 -3.40 1.10
N GLY A 137 -1.96 -3.87 0.80
CA GLY A 137 -1.62 -5.29 0.68
C GLY A 137 -1.32 -5.94 2.03
N GLY A 138 -1.18 -7.26 2.04
CA GLY A 138 -0.83 -8.01 3.23
C GLY A 138 -0.99 -9.51 3.08
N GLY A 139 -0.80 -10.20 4.19
CA GLY A 139 -0.93 -11.64 4.29
C GLY A 139 -1.21 -12.06 5.73
N LYS A 140 -1.64 -13.31 5.93
CA LYS A 140 -1.59 -13.93 7.26
C LYS A 140 -0.30 -14.74 7.33
N SER A 141 0.59 -14.45 8.28
CA SER A 141 1.66 -15.37 8.63
C SER A 141 1.12 -16.42 9.59
N THR A 142 1.44 -17.69 9.34
CA THR A 142 1.31 -18.75 10.33
C THR A 142 2.72 -19.24 10.67
N SER A 143 3.12 -19.10 11.93
CA SER A 143 4.34 -19.71 12.44
C SER A 143 4.11 -21.21 12.60
N LYS A 144 4.84 -22.04 11.84
CA LYS A 144 4.88 -23.50 12.07
C LYS A 144 6.25 -23.89 12.62
N PRO A 145 6.33 -24.83 13.58
CA PRO A 145 7.61 -25.42 13.98
C PRO A 145 8.24 -26.15 12.79
N TYR A 146 9.56 -26.11 12.70
CA TYR A 146 10.37 -26.77 11.68
C TYR A 146 10.01 -28.27 11.57
N THR A 147 9.57 -28.71 10.39
CA THR A 147 9.40 -30.13 10.05
C THR A 147 10.17 -30.37 8.76
N ASP A 148 11.01 -31.41 8.73
CA ASP A 148 12.07 -31.65 7.72
C ASP A 148 11.63 -31.76 6.24
N ASP A 149 10.33 -31.74 5.92
CA ASP A 149 9.84 -31.94 4.55
C ASP A 149 8.86 -30.84 4.11
N THR A 150 9.34 -29.81 3.40
CA THR A 150 8.55 -29.13 2.35
C THR A 150 9.45 -28.57 1.26
N ASP A 151 9.85 -29.43 0.33
CA ASP A 151 10.65 -29.11 -0.87
C ASP A 151 9.85 -28.28 -1.92
N SER A 152 8.91 -27.42 -1.51
CA SER A 152 8.02 -26.69 -2.43
C SER A 152 7.38 -25.40 -1.89
N ASP A 153 7.77 -24.88 -0.72
CA ASP A 153 7.13 -23.70 -0.15
C ASP A 153 8.15 -22.63 0.25
N MET A 154 8.11 -21.48 -0.43
CA MET A 154 8.94 -20.30 -0.14
C MET A 154 8.61 -19.75 1.26
N GLY A 155 9.41 -20.14 2.27
CA GLY A 155 9.30 -19.69 3.66
C GLY A 155 10.64 -19.16 4.18
N PHE A 156 10.61 -18.16 5.06
CA PHE A 156 11.78 -17.63 5.75
C PHE A 156 11.89 -18.25 7.15
N SER A 157 13.11 -18.66 7.53
CA SER A 157 13.40 -19.15 8.88
C SER A 157 13.51 -17.99 9.87
N SER A 158 12.70 -17.99 10.92
CA SER A 158 12.89 -17.08 12.07
C SER A 158 13.91 -17.65 13.06
N ILE A 159 14.57 -16.76 13.82
CA ILE A 159 15.47 -17.12 14.91
C ILE A 159 14.66 -17.85 16.00
N GLY A 160 14.76 -19.18 16.05
CA GLY A 160 14.00 -20.03 16.98
C GLY A 160 13.44 -21.33 16.41
N GLY A 161 13.69 -21.66 15.14
CA GLY A 161 13.23 -22.94 14.54
C GLY A 161 11.78 -22.93 14.09
N TYR A 162 11.22 -21.74 13.81
CA TYR A 162 9.89 -21.57 13.23
C TYR A 162 10.00 -21.01 11.81
N TYR A 163 9.24 -21.59 10.88
CA TYR A 163 9.01 -21.01 9.56
C TYR A 163 7.75 -20.18 9.57
N ASP A 164 7.88 -18.91 9.16
CA ASP A 164 6.74 -18.07 8.85
C ASP A 164 6.25 -18.42 7.45
N LYS A 165 5.11 -19.11 7.38
CA LYS A 165 4.43 -19.39 6.11
C LYS A 165 3.33 -18.37 5.89
N TRP A 166 3.48 -17.58 4.84
CA TRP A 166 2.43 -16.67 4.40
C TRP A 166 1.29 -17.44 3.74
N SER A 167 0.06 -16.99 3.96
CA SER A 167 -1.11 -17.55 3.27
C SER A 167 -0.93 -17.49 1.75
N LYS A 168 -1.45 -18.47 0.99
CA LYS A 168 -1.38 -18.48 -0.49
C LYS A 168 -1.94 -17.23 -1.16
N ASN A 169 -2.77 -16.47 -0.44
CA ASN A 169 -3.41 -15.26 -0.93
C ASN A 169 -2.65 -13.98 -0.55
N SER A 170 -1.47 -14.08 0.07
CA SER A 170 -0.71 -12.91 0.50
C SER A 170 -0.24 -12.11 -0.71
N PHE A 171 -0.44 -10.81 -0.69
CA PHE A 171 -0.07 -9.91 -1.78
C PHE A 171 0.35 -8.57 -1.18
N PHE A 172 1.65 -8.30 -1.20
CA PHE A 172 2.27 -7.15 -0.54
C PHE A 172 3.60 -6.79 -1.22
N GLY A 173 4.27 -5.74 -0.74
CA GLY A 173 5.56 -5.29 -1.26
C GLY A 173 5.47 -4.59 -2.62
N PRO A 174 6.61 -4.44 -3.34
CA PRO A 174 6.69 -3.72 -4.62
C PRO A 174 5.65 -4.18 -5.64
N LYS A 175 5.55 -5.50 -5.86
CA LYS A 175 4.62 -6.10 -6.83
C LYS A 175 3.16 -5.75 -6.56
N MET A 176 2.80 -5.52 -5.31
CA MET A 176 1.44 -5.11 -4.96
C MET A 176 1.19 -3.64 -5.29
N VAL A 177 2.16 -2.77 -4.98
CA VAL A 177 2.09 -1.34 -5.29
C VAL A 177 2.08 -1.12 -6.80
N GLU A 178 3.01 -1.74 -7.54
CA GLU A 178 3.08 -1.69 -9.00
C GLU A 178 1.74 -2.11 -9.61
N PHE A 179 1.23 -3.28 -9.23
CA PHE A 179 -0.05 -3.78 -9.73
C PHE A 179 -1.24 -2.86 -9.40
N PHE A 180 -1.26 -2.26 -8.20
CA PHE A 180 -2.31 -1.34 -7.81
C PHE A 180 -2.25 -0.04 -8.64
N LEU A 181 -1.07 0.53 -8.83
CA LEU A 181 -0.89 1.77 -9.59
C LEU A 181 -1.13 1.56 -11.08
N GLU A 182 -0.71 0.43 -11.65
CA GLU A 182 -1.06 0.04 -13.02
C GLU A 182 -2.57 -0.08 -13.20
N TYR A 183 -3.25 -0.74 -12.25
CA TYR A 183 -4.70 -0.84 -12.26
C TYR A 183 -5.37 0.53 -12.15
N PHE A 184 -4.85 1.42 -11.30
CA PHE A 184 -5.35 2.80 -11.20
C PHE A 184 -5.25 3.53 -12.55
N CYS A 185 -4.09 3.53 -13.21
CA CYS A 185 -3.88 4.22 -14.48
C CYS A 185 -4.83 3.72 -15.58
N GLN A 186 -5.13 2.41 -15.62
CA GLN A 186 -6.09 1.85 -16.58
C GLN A 186 -7.53 2.36 -16.38
N ASN A 187 -7.83 2.89 -15.19
CA ASN A 187 -9.16 3.33 -14.78
C ASN A 187 -9.23 4.86 -14.54
N GLU A 188 -8.15 5.61 -14.78
CA GLU A 188 -8.10 7.07 -14.59
C GLU A 188 -8.96 7.82 -15.63
N ASP A 189 -9.12 7.25 -16.83
CA ASP A 189 -9.88 7.81 -17.96
C ASP A 189 -11.39 7.47 -17.94
N ILE A 190 -11.93 7.01 -16.79
CA ILE A 190 -13.35 6.61 -16.62
C ILE A 190 -14.26 7.79 -16.30
#